data_AF-A0A2V8PW59-F1
#
_entry.id   AF-A0A2V8PW59-F1
#
_cell.length_a   1.000
_cell.length_b   1.000
_cell.length_c   1.000
_cell.angle_alpha   90.00
_cell.angle_beta   90.00
_cell.angle_gamma   90.00
#
_symmetry.space_group_name_H-M   'P 1'
#
loop_
_entity.id
_entity.type
_entity.pdbx_description
1 polymer ?
#
loop_
_entity_poly.entity_id
_entity_poly.type
_entity_poly.pdbx_seq_one_letter_code
_entity_poly.pdbx_strand_id
1 'polypeptide(L)'
;MAPELRTERELSLEFLRVTEAAAIAAARTMGQGDRKYSDQVAVEAMREVMDTVPMRGRVVIGEGERDEAPMLFIGEEVGGGFGVGEELAESCPEVDIAVDPLEGTNLCALVAAAERGGLLHAPDIYMDKIVVGPSSRGVVDIDAPVKENLRNIARRLGRDIEDLTVIVLERPRHKKLIDDVRAAGARIRLIPDGDLSAGISAAVAGTNIHAVMGIGGAPEGVLTAAAIKCLNGEIQARLVFDSERLGV
;
A
#
# COMPACT_ATOMS: atom_id res chain seq x y z
N MET A 1 -11.74 -29.28 -0.34
CA MET A 1 -10.93 -28.07 -0.06
C MET A 1 -11.11 -27.78 1.42
N ALA A 2 -10.06 -27.44 2.17
CA ALA A 2 -10.23 -27.11 3.59
C ALA A 2 -11.18 -25.91 3.73
N PRO A 3 -12.00 -25.83 4.80
CA PRO A 3 -12.96 -24.74 4.99
C PRO A 3 -12.34 -23.33 4.91
N GLU A 4 -11.14 -23.16 5.46
CA GLU A 4 -10.38 -21.90 5.47
C GLU A 4 -10.07 -21.39 4.05
N LEU A 5 -9.56 -22.26 3.17
CA LEU A 5 -9.29 -21.95 1.75
C LEU A 5 -10.55 -21.53 0.96
N ARG A 6 -11.74 -21.91 1.43
CA ARG A 6 -13.00 -21.54 0.78
C ARG A 6 -13.41 -20.12 1.17
N THR A 7 -13.32 -19.79 2.46
CA THR A 7 -13.60 -18.45 2.98
C THR A 7 -12.66 -17.40 2.40
N GLU A 8 -11.35 -17.68 2.32
CA GLU A 8 -10.38 -16.77 1.69
C GLU A 8 -10.74 -16.46 0.23
N ARG A 9 -11.12 -17.49 -0.53
CA ARG A 9 -11.48 -17.34 -1.95
C ARG A 9 -12.78 -16.55 -2.12
N GLU A 10 -13.78 -16.81 -1.29
CA GLU A 10 -15.05 -16.08 -1.31
C GLU A 10 -14.83 -14.60 -0.98
N LEU A 11 -14.05 -14.27 0.06
CA LEU A 11 -13.71 -12.88 0.40
C LEU A 11 -12.89 -12.18 -0.70
N SER A 12 -11.97 -12.89 -1.36
CA SER A 12 -11.15 -12.27 -2.42
C SER A 12 -11.96 -11.68 -3.57
N LEU A 13 -13.08 -12.34 -3.95
CA LEU A 13 -13.97 -11.85 -5.00
C LEU A 13 -14.84 -10.68 -4.51
N GLU A 14 -15.17 -10.67 -3.22
CA GLU A 14 -15.89 -9.57 -2.60
C GLU A 14 -15.00 -8.31 -2.49
N PHE A 15 -13.73 -8.45 -2.10
CA PHE A 15 -12.79 -7.32 -2.08
C PHE A 15 -12.48 -6.76 -3.46
N LEU A 16 -12.53 -7.58 -4.52
CA LEU A 16 -12.48 -7.08 -5.90
C LEU A 16 -13.65 -6.13 -6.19
N ARG A 17 -14.87 -6.50 -5.81
CA ARG A 17 -16.06 -5.64 -5.99
C ARG A 17 -15.93 -4.34 -5.22
N VAL A 18 -15.37 -4.39 -4.01
CA VAL A 18 -15.12 -3.21 -3.16
C VAL A 18 -14.19 -2.22 -3.86
N THR A 19 -13.05 -2.68 -4.38
CA THR A 19 -12.09 -1.80 -5.08
C THR A 19 -12.63 -1.32 -6.44
N GLU A 20 -13.36 -2.16 -7.17
CA GLU A 20 -14.02 -1.76 -8.42
C GLU A 20 -15.02 -0.62 -8.21
N ALA A 21 -15.86 -0.71 -7.17
CA ALA A 21 -16.85 0.32 -6.87
C ALA A 21 -16.20 1.66 -6.54
N ALA A 22 -15.19 1.65 -5.67
CA ALA A 22 -14.42 2.84 -5.31
C ALA A 22 -13.72 3.47 -6.52
N ALA A 23 -13.02 2.66 -7.33
CA ALA A 23 -12.31 3.12 -8.51
C ALA A 23 -13.27 3.69 -9.57
N ILE A 24 -14.42 3.06 -9.81
CA ILE A 24 -15.45 3.57 -10.74
C ILE A 24 -16.03 4.90 -10.25
N ALA A 25 -16.26 5.05 -8.93
CA ALA A 25 -16.75 6.29 -8.35
C ALA A 25 -15.72 7.43 -8.53
N ALA A 26 -14.47 7.20 -8.14
CA ALA A 26 -13.38 8.16 -8.30
C ALA A 26 -13.11 8.51 -9.77
N ALA A 27 -13.19 7.54 -10.69
CA ALA A 27 -12.95 7.79 -12.10
C ALA A 27 -13.94 8.80 -12.72
N ARG A 28 -15.16 8.93 -12.17
CA ARG A 28 -16.16 9.90 -12.64
C ARG A 28 -15.82 11.34 -12.25
N THR A 29 -14.96 11.54 -11.24
CA THR A 29 -14.50 12.87 -10.80
C THR A 29 -13.14 13.24 -11.37
N MET A 30 -12.52 12.35 -12.15
CA MET A 30 -11.23 12.57 -12.79
C MET A 30 -11.20 13.89 -13.58
N GLY A 31 -10.17 14.70 -13.31
CA GLY A 31 -9.93 15.96 -14.01
C GLY A 31 -10.79 17.15 -13.55
N GLN A 32 -11.64 16.99 -12.54
CA GLN A 32 -12.45 18.09 -11.99
C GLN A 32 -11.66 19.06 -11.11
N GLY A 33 -10.45 18.68 -10.69
CA GLY A 33 -9.60 19.51 -9.82
C GLY A 33 -10.04 19.56 -8.36
N ASP A 34 -11.03 18.75 -7.97
CA ASP A 34 -11.52 18.63 -6.59
C ASP A 34 -11.10 17.30 -5.98
N ARG A 35 -9.95 17.32 -5.29
CA ARG A 35 -9.39 16.13 -4.63
C ARG A 35 -10.30 15.64 -3.50
N LYS A 36 -10.82 16.55 -2.67
CA LYS A 36 -11.62 16.18 -1.49
C LYS A 36 -12.91 15.49 -1.90
N TYR A 37 -13.57 16.03 -2.93
CA TYR A 37 -14.76 15.40 -3.47
C TYR A 37 -14.48 14.04 -4.11
N SER A 38 -13.38 13.92 -4.86
CA SER A 38 -12.98 12.65 -5.49
C SER A 38 -12.70 11.55 -4.47
N ASP A 39 -12.06 11.93 -3.36
CA ASP A 39 -11.75 11.06 -2.24
C ASP A 39 -13.04 10.62 -1.51
N GLN A 40 -13.91 11.59 -1.20
CA GLN A 40 -15.21 11.32 -0.57
C GLN A 40 -16.05 10.30 -1.35
N VAL A 41 -16.19 10.45 -2.67
CA VAL A 41 -17.01 9.51 -3.46
C VAL A 41 -16.40 8.10 -3.52
N ALA A 42 -15.07 7.99 -3.41
CA ALA A 42 -14.37 6.71 -3.37
C ALA A 42 -14.59 6.03 -2.01
N VAL A 43 -14.44 6.77 -0.91
CA VAL A 43 -14.70 6.33 0.47
C VAL A 43 -16.13 5.83 0.61
N GLU A 44 -17.11 6.62 0.17
CA GLU A 44 -18.54 6.28 0.24
C GLU A 44 -18.85 4.98 -0.52
N ALA A 45 -18.39 4.88 -1.77
CA ALA A 45 -18.62 3.69 -2.60
C ALA A 45 -17.91 2.45 -2.06
N MET A 46 -16.68 2.62 -1.55
CA MET A 46 -15.94 1.54 -0.90
C MET A 46 -16.71 1.02 0.32
N ARG A 47 -17.12 1.93 1.21
CA ARG A 47 -17.80 1.61 2.46
C ARG A 47 -19.14 0.90 2.21
N GLU A 48 -19.95 1.41 1.29
CA GLU A 48 -21.26 0.83 0.95
C GLU A 48 -21.13 -0.63 0.50
N VAL A 49 -20.17 -0.93 -0.38
CA VAL A 49 -19.95 -2.31 -0.84
C VAL A 49 -19.32 -3.16 0.26
N MET A 50 -18.41 -2.60 1.07
CA MET A 50 -17.77 -3.29 2.19
C MET A 50 -18.81 -3.83 3.18
N ASP A 51 -19.89 -3.09 3.45
CA ASP A 51 -20.98 -3.50 4.35
C ASP A 51 -21.77 -4.72 3.86
N THR A 52 -21.61 -5.12 2.59
CA THR A 52 -22.24 -6.33 2.05
C THR A 52 -21.36 -7.57 2.15
N VAL A 53 -20.07 -7.42 2.46
CA VAL A 53 -19.11 -8.52 2.50
C VAL A 53 -19.39 -9.39 3.72
N PRO A 54 -19.50 -10.73 3.59
CA PRO A 54 -19.84 -11.63 4.70
C PRO A 54 -18.65 -11.84 5.66
N MET A 55 -18.27 -10.77 6.37
CA MET A 55 -17.15 -10.72 7.30
C MET A 55 -17.48 -9.86 8.52
N ARG A 56 -16.69 -10.01 9.59
CA ARG A 56 -16.61 -9.06 10.71
C ARG A 56 -15.28 -8.32 10.63
N GLY A 57 -15.23 -7.34 9.75
CA GLY A 57 -14.04 -6.55 9.49
C GLY A 57 -13.88 -5.41 10.50
N ARG A 58 -12.63 -5.05 10.77
CA ARG A 58 -12.27 -3.85 11.54
C ARG A 58 -11.22 -3.07 10.77
N VAL A 59 -11.48 -1.79 10.54
CA VAL A 59 -10.50 -0.89 9.91
C VAL A 59 -9.35 -0.65 10.88
N VAL A 60 -8.13 -0.97 10.46
CA VAL A 60 -6.89 -0.69 11.23
C VAL A 60 -6.03 0.38 10.56
N ILE A 61 -6.25 0.61 9.27
CA ILE A 61 -5.69 1.72 8.50
C ILE A 61 -6.82 2.21 7.59
N GLY A 62 -7.11 3.51 7.62
CA GLY A 62 -8.13 4.12 6.78
C GLY A 62 -7.96 5.64 6.74
N GLU A 63 -9.07 6.37 6.56
CA GLU A 63 -9.07 7.81 6.28
C GLU A 63 -8.57 8.70 7.44
N GLY A 64 -8.49 8.14 8.64
CA GLY A 64 -7.97 8.83 9.82
C GLY A 64 -8.62 8.35 11.11
N GLU A 65 -8.43 9.14 12.16
CA GLU A 65 -9.09 8.92 13.45
C GLU A 65 -10.59 9.20 13.36
N ARG A 66 -11.38 8.62 14.28
CA ARG A 66 -12.85 8.75 14.28
C ARG A 66 -13.36 10.20 14.31
N ASP A 67 -12.61 11.09 14.96
CA ASP A 67 -12.97 12.51 15.06
C ASP A 67 -12.65 13.30 13.78
N GLU A 68 -11.82 12.74 12.90
CA GLU A 68 -11.31 13.39 11.68
C GLU A 68 -11.93 12.80 10.40
N ALA A 69 -12.36 11.54 10.44
CA ALA A 69 -12.94 10.81 9.32
C ALA A 69 -14.35 10.27 9.65
N PRO A 70 -15.41 10.65 8.90
CA PRO A 70 -16.77 10.20 9.16
C PRO A 70 -17.05 8.74 8.78
N MET A 71 -16.23 8.16 7.88
CA MET A 71 -16.33 6.80 7.37
C MET A 71 -14.92 6.25 7.19
N LEU A 72 -14.76 4.93 7.26
CA LEU A 72 -13.50 4.21 7.15
C LEU A 72 -12.43 4.72 8.14
N PHE A 73 -12.86 5.13 9.33
CA PHE A 73 -11.96 5.56 10.40
C PHE A 73 -11.32 4.37 11.12
N ILE A 74 -10.19 4.61 11.78
CA ILE A 74 -9.49 3.58 12.54
C ILE A 74 -10.37 3.03 13.67
N GLY A 75 -10.55 1.71 13.68
CA GLY A 75 -11.41 0.98 14.62
C GLY A 75 -12.85 0.80 14.15
N GLU A 76 -13.23 1.32 12.99
CA GLU A 76 -14.58 1.15 12.47
C GLU A 76 -14.89 -0.31 12.11
N GLU A 77 -16.08 -0.79 12.50
CA GLU A 77 -16.58 -2.11 12.13
C GLU A 77 -17.21 -2.07 10.73
N VAL A 78 -16.80 -2.99 9.86
CA VAL A 78 -17.23 -3.10 8.45
C VAL A 78 -17.65 -4.53 8.11
N GLY A 79 -18.70 -4.69 7.30
CA GLY A 79 -19.13 -5.99 6.79
C GLY A 79 -20.51 -6.45 7.27
N GLY A 80 -21.09 -7.36 6.50
CA GLY A 80 -22.44 -7.90 6.72
C GLY A 80 -22.53 -8.93 7.86
N GLY A 81 -21.41 -9.24 8.53
CA GLY A 81 -21.38 -10.11 9.71
C GLY A 81 -21.80 -9.41 11.00
N PHE A 82 -22.04 -8.10 10.98
CA PHE A 82 -22.53 -7.32 12.11
C PHE A 82 -24.06 -7.15 12.06
N GLY A 83 -24.71 -7.18 13.22
CA GLY A 83 -26.17 -7.00 13.33
C GLY A 83 -27.02 -8.17 12.81
N VAL A 84 -26.41 -9.32 12.54
CA VAL A 84 -27.09 -10.58 12.16
C VAL A 84 -27.24 -11.53 13.36
N GLY A 85 -28.00 -12.62 13.20
CA GLY A 85 -28.15 -13.63 14.25
C GLY A 85 -26.82 -14.30 14.63
N GLU A 86 -26.67 -14.71 15.89
CA GLU A 86 -25.40 -15.21 16.47
C GLU A 86 -24.75 -16.31 15.62
N GLU A 87 -25.53 -17.28 15.13
CA GLU A 87 -25.04 -18.38 14.29
C GLU A 87 -24.41 -17.89 12.97
N LEU A 88 -25.02 -16.89 12.33
CA LEU A 88 -24.49 -16.30 11.10
C LEU A 88 -23.25 -15.45 11.40
N ALA A 89 -23.28 -14.68 12.48
CA ALA A 89 -22.13 -13.88 12.91
C ALA A 89 -20.92 -14.78 13.18
N GLU A 90 -21.08 -15.87 13.94
CA GLU A 90 -20.02 -16.85 14.23
C GLU A 90 -19.40 -17.45 12.97
N SER A 91 -20.18 -17.64 11.92
CA SER A 91 -19.68 -18.12 10.63
C SER A 91 -18.88 -17.09 9.83
N CYS A 92 -18.99 -15.80 10.15
CA CYS A 92 -18.26 -14.74 9.47
C CYS A 92 -16.81 -14.62 10.00
N PRO A 93 -15.81 -14.62 9.11
CA PRO A 93 -14.41 -14.45 9.49
C PRO A 93 -14.17 -13.07 10.11
N GLU A 94 -13.31 -13.05 11.12
CA GLU A 94 -12.80 -11.82 11.73
C GLU A 94 -11.54 -11.36 11.01
N VAL A 95 -11.58 -10.16 10.44
CA VAL A 95 -10.48 -9.64 9.61
C VAL A 95 -10.14 -8.21 9.99
N ASP A 96 -8.85 -7.89 9.99
CA ASP A 96 -8.39 -6.51 10.01
C ASP A 96 -8.21 -6.01 8.58
N ILE A 97 -8.66 -4.78 8.34
CA ILE A 97 -8.74 -4.17 7.01
C ILE A 97 -7.88 -2.91 6.99
N ALA A 98 -7.04 -2.78 5.98
CA ALA A 98 -6.38 -1.54 5.61
C ALA A 98 -6.95 -1.07 4.26
N VAL A 99 -7.38 0.19 4.18
CA VAL A 99 -7.95 0.79 2.97
C VAL A 99 -7.16 2.00 2.52
N ASP A 100 -7.14 2.19 1.21
CA ASP A 100 -6.76 3.44 0.54
C ASP A 100 -7.75 3.60 -0.63
N PRO A 101 -8.94 4.20 -0.38
CA PRO A 101 -10.00 4.33 -1.38
C PRO A 101 -9.57 5.13 -2.61
N LEU A 102 -8.62 6.06 -2.44
CA LEU A 102 -8.08 6.86 -3.53
C LEU A 102 -6.58 7.17 -3.34
N GLU A 103 -5.73 6.29 -3.89
CA GLU A 103 -4.28 6.49 -3.87
C GLU A 103 -3.88 7.59 -4.86
N GLY A 104 -3.55 8.76 -4.30
CA GLY A 104 -2.93 9.88 -5.01
C GLY A 104 -3.62 10.27 -6.32
N THR A 105 -2.81 10.75 -7.28
CA THR A 105 -3.29 11.15 -8.61
C THR A 105 -3.56 9.95 -9.56
N ASN A 106 -3.34 8.72 -9.11
CA ASN A 106 -3.41 7.52 -9.95
C ASN A 106 -4.80 6.89 -10.01
N LEU A 107 -5.78 7.41 -9.26
CA LEU A 107 -7.17 6.93 -9.24
C LEU A 107 -7.27 5.43 -8.93
N CYS A 108 -6.37 4.92 -8.10
CA CYS A 108 -6.35 3.51 -7.70
C CYS A 108 -7.02 3.37 -6.34
N ALA A 109 -7.91 2.39 -6.20
CA ALA A 109 -8.51 2.02 -4.93
C ALA A 109 -7.91 0.70 -4.43
N LEU A 110 -7.50 0.66 -3.17
CA LEU A 110 -6.82 -0.49 -2.59
C LEU A 110 -7.48 -0.92 -1.28
N VAL A 111 -7.48 -2.24 -1.09
CA VAL A 111 -7.86 -2.90 0.16
C VAL A 111 -6.82 -3.98 0.42
N ALA A 112 -6.34 -4.04 1.66
CA ALA A 112 -5.60 -5.18 2.19
C ALA A 112 -6.37 -5.76 3.38
N ALA A 113 -6.47 -7.07 3.45
CA ALA A 113 -7.13 -7.78 4.52
C ALA A 113 -6.20 -8.86 5.07
N ALA A 114 -6.22 -9.05 6.38
CA ALA A 114 -5.56 -10.15 7.07
C ALA A 114 -6.45 -10.62 8.23
N GLU A 115 -6.11 -11.76 8.83
CA GLU A 115 -6.69 -12.16 10.10
C GLU A 115 -6.46 -11.07 11.16
N ARG A 116 -7.31 -11.05 12.20
CA ARG A 116 -7.21 -10.10 13.32
C ARG A 116 -5.76 -10.03 13.86
N GLY A 117 -5.17 -8.83 13.87
CA GLY A 117 -3.78 -8.58 14.28
C GLY A 117 -2.71 -8.86 13.21
N GLY A 118 -3.10 -9.24 11.99
CA GLY A 118 -2.19 -9.58 10.90
C GLY A 118 -1.60 -8.37 10.16
N LEU A 119 -2.13 -7.17 10.39
CA LEU A 119 -1.63 -5.90 9.83
C LEU A 119 -1.01 -5.05 10.94
N LEU A 120 0.11 -4.39 10.61
CA LEU A 120 0.73 -3.43 11.51
C LEU A 120 -0.23 -2.23 11.68
N HIS A 121 -0.60 -1.92 12.92
CA HIS A 121 -1.27 -0.68 13.24
C HIS A 121 -0.26 0.47 13.16
N ALA A 122 -0.22 1.15 12.02
CA ALA A 122 0.71 2.23 11.75
C ALA A 122 0.08 3.59 12.10
N PRO A 123 0.76 4.46 12.85
CA PRO A 123 0.32 5.83 13.05
C PRO A 123 0.45 6.63 11.74
N ASP A 124 -0.31 7.72 11.63
CA ASP A 124 -0.22 8.65 10.50
C ASP A 124 1.06 9.51 10.57
N ILE A 125 2.18 8.89 10.22
CA ILE A 125 3.52 9.49 10.17
C ILE A 125 4.26 8.99 8.92
N TYR A 126 5.51 9.42 8.77
CA TYR A 126 6.35 8.96 7.68
C TYR A 126 7.06 7.64 7.97
N MET A 127 7.39 6.92 6.89
CA MET A 127 8.12 5.66 6.88
C MET A 127 9.14 5.67 5.74
N ASP A 128 10.40 5.42 6.08
CA ASP A 128 11.46 5.13 5.11
C ASP A 128 11.30 3.69 4.61
N LYS A 129 11.34 3.49 3.30
CA LYS A 129 10.99 2.23 2.64
C LYS A 129 12.06 1.86 1.61
N ILE A 130 12.40 0.59 1.56
CA ILE A 130 13.03 -0.05 0.40
C ILE A 130 12.18 -1.23 -0.01
N VAL A 131 11.71 -1.21 -1.26
CA VAL A 131 10.80 -2.23 -1.82
C VAL A 131 11.43 -2.84 -3.05
N VAL A 132 11.43 -4.17 -3.12
CA VAL A 132 11.93 -4.94 -4.27
C VAL A 132 11.05 -6.14 -4.58
N GLY A 133 11.09 -6.57 -5.84
CA GLY A 133 10.37 -7.77 -6.31
C GLY A 133 10.98 -9.10 -5.86
N PRO A 134 10.29 -10.22 -6.14
CA PRO A 134 10.64 -11.56 -5.65
C PRO A 134 12.05 -12.02 -6.04
N SER A 135 12.51 -11.64 -7.24
CA SER A 135 13.86 -12.00 -7.70
C SER A 135 14.96 -11.40 -6.80
N SER A 136 14.72 -10.22 -6.22
CA SER A 136 15.67 -9.46 -5.40
C SER A 136 15.37 -9.55 -3.90
N ARG A 137 14.51 -10.49 -3.48
CA ARG A 137 14.28 -10.78 -2.07
C ARG A 137 15.53 -11.37 -1.40
N GLY A 138 15.80 -10.91 -0.19
CA GLY A 138 16.88 -11.31 0.70
C GLY A 138 18.23 -10.65 0.41
N VAL A 139 18.30 -9.67 -0.50
CA VAL A 139 19.59 -9.06 -0.91
C VAL A 139 19.66 -7.54 -0.69
N VAL A 140 18.63 -6.95 -0.09
CA VAL A 140 18.60 -5.53 0.25
C VAL A 140 18.64 -5.33 1.76
N ASP A 141 19.15 -4.18 2.18
CA ASP A 141 19.16 -3.73 3.57
C ASP A 141 18.89 -2.22 3.61
N ILE A 142 17.87 -1.78 4.34
CA ILE A 142 17.52 -0.36 4.46
C ILE A 142 18.64 0.49 5.09
N ASP A 143 19.53 -0.13 5.87
CA ASP A 143 20.67 0.56 6.50
C ASP A 143 21.92 0.58 5.62
N ALA A 144 21.94 -0.20 4.53
CA ALA A 144 23.07 -0.22 3.61
C ALA A 144 23.12 1.03 2.70
N PRO A 145 24.32 1.45 2.26
CA PRO A 145 24.45 2.50 1.26
C PRO A 145 23.65 2.17 -0.01
N VAL A 146 23.01 3.18 -0.61
CA VAL A 146 22.21 3.04 -1.85
C VAL A 146 22.98 2.27 -2.94
N LYS A 147 24.26 2.61 -3.14
CA LYS A 147 25.13 1.96 -4.13
C LYS A 147 25.30 0.46 -3.88
N GLU A 148 25.30 0.02 -2.63
CA GLU A 148 25.41 -1.39 -2.26
C GLU A 148 24.12 -2.15 -2.57
N ASN A 149 22.97 -1.60 -2.15
CA ASN A 149 21.66 -2.16 -2.51
C ASN A 149 21.51 -2.30 -4.03
N LEU A 150 21.86 -1.27 -4.79
CA LEU A 150 21.79 -1.32 -6.26
C LEU A 150 22.72 -2.37 -6.87
N ARG A 151 23.95 -2.53 -6.35
CA ARG A 151 24.85 -3.62 -6.78
C ARG A 151 24.26 -4.99 -6.49
N ASN A 152 23.65 -5.18 -5.32
CA ASN A 152 23.08 -6.46 -4.92
C ASN A 152 21.87 -6.82 -5.81
N ILE A 153 20.98 -5.85 -6.05
CA ILE A 153 19.85 -5.98 -6.97
C ILE A 153 20.35 -6.31 -8.39
N ALA A 154 21.31 -5.54 -8.91
CA ALA A 154 21.89 -5.74 -10.24
C ALA A 154 22.47 -7.15 -10.40
N ARG A 155 23.32 -7.57 -9.45
CA ARG A 155 23.90 -8.92 -9.41
C ARG A 155 22.83 -10.00 -9.40
N ARG A 156 21.78 -9.84 -8.59
CA ARG A 156 20.73 -10.83 -8.44
C ARG A 156 19.87 -10.97 -9.70
N LEU A 157 19.67 -9.87 -10.43
CA LEU A 157 18.95 -9.85 -11.70
C LEU A 157 19.83 -10.21 -12.91
N GLY A 158 21.16 -10.33 -12.73
CA GLY A 158 22.09 -10.55 -13.84
C GLY A 158 22.17 -9.35 -14.80
N ARG A 159 22.11 -8.13 -14.25
CA ARG A 159 22.11 -6.86 -15.01
C ARG A 159 23.20 -5.93 -14.48
N ASP A 160 23.48 -4.87 -15.23
CA ASP A 160 24.31 -3.76 -14.76
C ASP A 160 23.47 -2.76 -13.93
N ILE A 161 24.12 -1.86 -13.19
CA ILE A 161 23.39 -0.88 -12.35
C ILE A 161 22.63 0.12 -13.23
N GLU A 162 23.19 0.47 -14.37
CA GLU A 162 22.67 1.37 -15.40
C GLU A 162 21.37 0.87 -16.03
N ASP A 163 21.13 -0.44 -15.92
CA ASP A 163 19.90 -1.10 -16.36
C ASP A 163 18.77 -1.06 -15.31
N LEU A 164 19.08 -0.69 -14.07
CA LEU A 164 18.11 -0.58 -13.00
C LEU A 164 17.35 0.76 -13.07
N THR A 165 16.13 0.72 -12.57
CA THR A 165 15.24 1.88 -12.46
C THR A 165 14.71 1.89 -11.04
N VAL A 166 15.01 2.97 -10.31
CA VAL A 166 14.51 3.21 -8.95
C VAL A 166 13.41 4.26 -9.02
N ILE A 167 12.26 4.00 -8.38
CA ILE A 167 11.26 5.03 -8.13
C ILE A 167 11.54 5.72 -6.80
N VAL A 168 11.45 7.05 -6.81
CA VAL A 168 11.59 7.91 -5.64
C VAL A 168 10.55 9.02 -5.70
N LEU A 169 9.86 9.33 -4.59
CA LEU A 169 8.96 10.48 -4.52
C LEU A 169 9.75 11.78 -4.74
N GLU A 170 9.25 12.69 -5.57
CA GLU A 170 9.87 13.99 -5.81
C GLU A 170 9.58 14.94 -4.64
N ARG A 171 10.48 14.91 -3.65
CA ARG A 171 10.38 15.71 -2.42
C ARG A 171 11.76 16.24 -2.02
N PRO A 172 11.84 17.44 -1.39
CA PRO A 172 13.12 17.98 -0.91
C PRO A 172 13.91 17.02 -0.03
N ARG A 173 13.22 16.28 0.86
CA ARG A 173 13.81 15.24 1.73
C ARG A 173 14.53 14.10 1.00
N HIS A 174 14.26 13.90 -0.29
CA HIS A 174 14.90 12.85 -1.10
C HIS A 174 16.09 13.33 -1.92
N LYS A 175 16.50 14.60 -1.82
CA LYS A 175 17.61 15.13 -2.62
C LYS A 175 18.89 14.28 -2.50
N LYS A 176 19.29 13.93 -1.27
CA LYS A 176 20.47 13.08 -1.04
C LYS A 176 20.30 11.69 -1.67
N LEU A 177 19.15 11.04 -1.48
CA LEU A 177 18.86 9.74 -2.07
C LEU A 177 18.92 9.79 -3.61
N ILE A 178 18.34 10.81 -4.22
CA ILE A 178 18.36 11.02 -5.67
C ILE A 178 19.80 11.17 -6.18
N ASP A 179 20.62 11.96 -5.49
CA ASP A 179 22.02 12.16 -5.83
C ASP A 179 22.83 10.86 -5.67
N ASP A 180 22.59 10.08 -4.62
CA ASP A 180 23.23 8.79 -4.38
C ASP A 180 22.86 7.74 -5.46
N VAL A 181 21.59 7.68 -5.88
CA VAL A 181 21.13 6.81 -6.98
C VAL A 181 21.82 7.19 -8.29
N ARG A 182 21.86 8.49 -8.61
CA ARG A 182 22.54 9.00 -9.81
C ARG A 182 24.04 8.72 -9.79
N ALA A 183 24.70 8.93 -8.65
CA ALA A 183 26.12 8.66 -8.48
C ALA A 183 26.45 7.16 -8.57
N ALA A 184 25.49 6.27 -8.23
CA ALA A 184 25.64 4.84 -8.42
C ALA A 184 25.48 4.39 -9.88
N GLY A 185 24.83 5.20 -10.73
CA GLY A 185 24.65 4.95 -12.16
C GLY A 185 23.26 4.44 -12.56
N ALA A 186 22.35 4.19 -11.60
CA ALA A 186 21.01 3.69 -11.91
C ALA A 186 20.10 4.78 -12.48
N ARG A 187 19.09 4.38 -13.24
CA ARG A 187 18.02 5.28 -13.70
C ARG A 187 17.09 5.60 -12.54
N ILE A 188 16.55 6.81 -12.54
CA ILE A 188 15.58 7.26 -11.55
C ILE A 188 14.30 7.71 -12.24
N ARG A 189 13.16 7.27 -11.71
CA ARG A 189 11.84 7.79 -12.08
C ARG A 189 11.29 8.53 -10.86
N LEU A 190 11.22 9.84 -10.99
CA LEU A 190 10.61 10.69 -9.97
C LEU A 190 9.09 10.67 -10.14
N ILE A 191 8.37 10.50 -9.04
CA ILE A 191 6.91 10.53 -9.01
C ILE A 191 6.43 11.61 -8.04
N PRO A 192 5.38 12.38 -8.37
CA PRO A 192 4.88 13.41 -7.47
C PRO A 192 4.16 12.78 -6.28
N ASP A 193 3.43 11.68 -6.46
CA ASP A 193 2.68 10.97 -5.42
C ASP A 193 2.57 9.49 -5.79
N GLY A 194 2.09 8.68 -4.85
CA GLY A 194 1.76 7.27 -5.07
C GLY A 194 2.94 6.31 -5.00
N ASP A 195 3.60 6.24 -3.84
CA ASP A 195 4.69 5.27 -3.62
C ASP A 195 4.20 3.84 -3.37
N LEU A 196 2.91 3.66 -3.08
CA LEU A 196 2.26 2.36 -2.89
C LEU A 196 2.18 1.61 -4.23
N SER A 197 1.55 2.22 -5.23
CA SER A 197 1.43 1.64 -6.58
C SER A 197 2.80 1.41 -7.23
N ALA A 198 3.76 2.29 -6.96
CA ALA A 198 5.16 2.11 -7.34
C ALA A 198 5.79 0.88 -6.66
N GLY A 199 5.52 0.68 -5.37
CA GLY A 199 5.99 -0.47 -4.60
C GLY A 199 5.53 -1.78 -5.23
N ILE A 200 4.23 -1.91 -5.51
CA ILE A 200 3.65 -3.06 -6.20
C ILE A 200 4.32 -3.26 -7.57
N SER A 201 4.52 -2.18 -8.33
CA SER A 201 5.14 -2.24 -9.66
C SER A 201 6.56 -2.81 -9.64
N ALA A 202 7.33 -2.62 -8.56
CA ALA A 202 8.67 -3.21 -8.40
C ALA A 202 8.64 -4.74 -8.26
N ALA A 203 7.49 -5.32 -7.89
CA ALA A 203 7.29 -6.77 -7.79
C ALA A 203 6.65 -7.40 -9.04
N VAL A 204 6.20 -6.60 -10.01
CA VAL A 204 5.57 -7.08 -11.24
C VAL A 204 6.58 -7.06 -12.40
N ALA A 205 6.73 -8.20 -13.07
CA ALA A 205 7.59 -8.31 -14.26
C ALA A 205 7.06 -7.45 -15.42
N GLY A 206 7.97 -6.83 -16.18
CA GLY A 206 7.62 -6.03 -17.36
C GLY A 206 7.36 -4.54 -17.10
N THR A 207 7.31 -4.11 -15.84
CA THR A 207 7.13 -2.68 -15.47
C THR A 207 8.39 -1.83 -15.69
N ASN A 208 9.55 -2.48 -15.86
CA ASN A 208 10.87 -1.85 -15.89
C ASN A 208 11.20 -1.04 -14.61
N ILE A 209 10.57 -1.41 -13.48
CA ILE A 209 10.81 -0.85 -12.14
C ILE A 209 11.47 -1.95 -11.31
N HIS A 210 12.57 -1.63 -10.63
CA HIS A 210 13.41 -2.62 -9.94
C HIS A 210 13.45 -2.41 -8.43
N ALA A 211 13.26 -1.17 -7.98
CA ALA A 211 13.13 -0.84 -6.58
C ALA A 211 12.31 0.44 -6.39
N VAL A 212 11.71 0.57 -5.21
CA VAL A 212 11.25 1.85 -4.66
C VAL A 212 12.11 2.15 -3.44
N MET A 213 12.58 3.39 -3.32
CA MET A 213 13.39 3.83 -2.18
C MET A 213 12.92 5.20 -1.70
N GLY A 214 12.94 5.41 -0.39
CA GLY A 214 12.73 6.71 0.26
C GLY A 214 11.57 6.75 1.22
N ILE A 215 11.22 7.96 1.62
CA ILE A 215 10.29 8.27 2.71
C ILE A 215 8.92 8.70 2.18
N GLY A 216 7.91 7.87 2.46
CA GLY A 216 6.49 8.12 2.19
C GLY A 216 5.63 7.89 3.44
N GLY A 217 4.31 7.83 3.30
CA GLY A 217 3.42 7.62 4.44
C GLY A 217 3.50 6.20 5.02
N ALA A 218 3.41 6.09 6.34
CA ALA A 218 3.45 4.82 7.06
C ALA A 218 2.23 3.91 6.76
N PRO A 219 0.98 4.44 6.72
CA PRO A 219 -0.19 3.65 6.33
C PRO A 219 -0.03 2.96 4.97
N GLU A 220 0.38 3.70 3.94
CA GLU A 220 0.61 3.19 2.59
C GLU A 220 1.77 2.18 2.56
N GLY A 221 2.75 2.33 3.46
CA GLY A 221 3.81 1.36 3.67
C GLY A 221 3.29 -0.02 4.11
N VAL A 222 2.25 -0.05 4.95
CA VAL A 222 1.63 -1.31 5.40
C VAL A 222 0.81 -1.95 4.27
N LEU A 223 0.02 -1.18 3.51
CA LEU A 223 -0.66 -1.71 2.32
C LEU A 223 0.34 -2.25 1.29
N THR A 224 1.44 -1.52 1.05
CA THR A 224 2.54 -1.98 0.21
C THR A 224 3.11 -3.29 0.74
N ALA A 225 3.37 -3.40 2.05
CA ALA A 225 3.90 -4.61 2.66
C ALA A 225 2.97 -5.82 2.50
N ALA A 226 1.66 -5.63 2.65
CA ALA A 226 0.67 -6.67 2.41
C ALA A 226 0.74 -7.19 0.97
N ALA A 227 0.73 -6.29 -0.02
CA ALA A 227 0.84 -6.65 -1.43
C ALA A 227 2.17 -7.35 -1.75
N ILE A 228 3.29 -6.82 -1.26
CA ILE A 228 4.63 -7.37 -1.51
C ILE A 228 4.80 -8.75 -0.87
N LYS A 229 4.21 -9.00 0.30
CA LYS A 229 4.16 -10.32 0.93
C LYS A 229 3.43 -11.33 0.03
N CYS A 230 2.28 -10.97 -0.53
CA CYS A 230 1.52 -11.81 -1.46
C CYS A 230 2.28 -12.08 -2.77
N LEU A 231 3.05 -11.09 -3.26
CA LEU A 231 3.86 -11.19 -4.47
C LEU A 231 5.25 -11.82 -4.24
N ASN A 232 5.52 -12.30 -3.02
CA ASN A 232 6.78 -12.92 -2.61
C ASN A 232 8.02 -12.00 -2.76
N GLY A 233 7.82 -10.67 -2.77
CA GLY A 233 8.89 -9.69 -2.78
C GLY A 233 9.44 -9.39 -1.39
N GLU A 234 10.12 -8.26 -1.26
CA GLU A 234 10.63 -7.77 0.03
C GLU A 234 10.36 -6.27 0.18
N ILE A 235 9.91 -5.90 1.37
CA ILE A 235 9.92 -4.53 1.86
C ILE A 235 10.65 -4.52 3.20
N GLN A 236 11.58 -3.60 3.36
CA GLN A 236 12.08 -3.20 4.67
C GLN A 236 11.69 -1.76 4.90
N ALA A 237 11.32 -1.44 6.14
CA ALA A 237 10.80 -0.13 6.45
C ALA A 237 11.11 0.31 7.87
N ARG A 238 11.18 1.62 8.08
CA ARG A 238 11.45 2.26 9.39
C ARG A 238 10.60 3.51 9.56
N LEU A 239 9.89 3.63 10.68
CA LEU A 239 9.14 4.85 11.02
C LEU A 239 10.10 6.03 11.19
N VAL A 240 9.71 7.20 10.69
CA VAL A 240 10.50 8.43 10.71
C VAL A 240 9.72 9.53 11.43
N PHE A 241 10.29 10.00 12.53
CA PHE A 241 9.73 11.06 13.39
C PHE A 241 10.60 12.33 13.42
N ASP A 242 11.78 12.27 12.78
CA ASP A 242 12.78 13.34 12.79
C ASP A 242 12.39 14.44 11.80
N SER A 243 12.00 15.61 12.33
CA SER A 243 11.60 16.79 11.55
C SER A 243 12.71 17.28 10.61
N GLU A 244 13.98 17.25 11.04
CA GLU A 244 15.10 17.69 10.19
C GLU A 244 15.24 16.77 8.97
N ARG A 245 15.09 15.46 9.16
CA ARG A 245 15.14 14.47 8.08
C ARG A 245 13.95 14.58 7.12
N LEU A 246 12.79 15.00 7.63
CA LEU A 246 11.57 15.19 6.84
C LEU A 246 11.56 16.54 6.09
N GLY A 247 12.41 17.48 6.50
CA GLY A 247 12.48 18.82 5.91
C GLY A 247 11.22 19.64 6.19
N VAL A 248 10.57 19.39 7.33
CA VAL A 248 9.38 20.08 7.85
C VAL A 248 9.64 20.65 9.24
#